data_AF-A3IKE6-F1
#
_entry.id   AF-A3IKE6-F1
#
_cell.length_a   1.000
_cell.length_b   1.000
_cell.length_c   1.000
_cell.angle_alpha   90.00
_cell.angle_beta   90.00
_cell.angle_gamma   90.00
#
_symmetry.space_group_name_H-M   'P 1'
#
loop_
_entity.id
_entity.type
_entity.pdbx_description
1 polymer ?
#
loop_
_entity_poly.entity_id
_entity_poly.type
_entity_poly.pdbx_seq_one_letter_code
_entity_poly.pdbx_strand_id
1 'polypeptide(L)'
;MLEQVKKSQDEEKLVIEQLKDYELIVDSAEQPIERPLDYQEQKRYFSGKQKRHTLKSQFIVLPKAEDIVDVVIGKPGPISDIKICR
;
A
#
# COMPACT_ATOMS: atom_id res chain seq x y z
N MET A 1 -13.11 12.71 12.22
CA MET A 1 -12.75 12.96 10.82
C MET A 1 -11.32 13.46 10.83
N LEU A 2 -10.35 12.55 10.68
CA LEU A 2 -8.94 12.91 10.61
C LEU A 2 -8.69 13.44 9.20
N GLU A 3 -8.92 14.74 9.05
CA GLU A 3 -8.63 15.52 7.85
C GLU A 3 -7.14 15.36 7.48
N GLN A 4 -6.81 15.32 6.19
CA GLN A 4 -5.44 15.18 5.69
C GLN A 4 -4.50 16.19 6.37
N VAL A 5 -3.76 15.72 7.38
CA VAL A 5 -2.94 16.57 8.24
C VAL A 5 -1.78 17.13 7.43
N LYS A 6 -1.68 18.46 7.37
CA LYS A 6 -0.48 19.15 6.88
C LYS A 6 0.64 18.94 7.91
N LYS A 7 1.45 17.90 7.69
CA LYS A 7 2.46 17.35 8.60
C LYS A 7 3.33 18.40 9.30
N SER A 8 3.02 18.70 10.57
CA SER A 8 4.07 18.93 11.56
C SER A 8 4.53 17.58 12.15
N GLN A 9 5.80 17.46 12.57
CA GLN A 9 6.31 16.19 13.10
C GLN A 9 5.63 15.76 14.41
N ASP A 10 5.04 16.71 15.14
CA ASP A 10 4.39 16.44 16.42
C ASP A 10 2.96 15.88 16.24
N GLU A 11 2.23 16.34 15.23
CA GLU A 11 0.89 15.80 14.91
C GLU A 11 0.95 14.37 14.40
N GLU A 12 1.97 14.01 13.60
CA GLU A 12 2.16 12.63 13.11
C GLU A 12 2.39 11.66 14.28
N LYS A 13 3.16 12.07 15.29
CA LYS A 13 3.38 11.26 16.50
C LYS A 13 2.10 11.06 17.30
N LEU A 14 1.30 12.12 17.45
CA LEU A 14 0.04 12.07 18.18
C LEU A 14 -0.95 11.09 17.51
N VAL A 15 -1.06 11.14 16.18
CA VAL A 15 -1.91 10.22 15.41
C VAL A 15 -1.43 8.77 15.57
N ILE A 16 -0.12 8.53 15.46
CA ILE A 16 0.46 7.18 15.67
C ILE A 16 0.17 6.68 17.09
N GLU A 17 0.25 7.54 18.10
CA GLU A 17 -0.04 7.17 19.48
C GLU A 17 -1.51 6.78 19.67
N GLN A 18 -2.44 7.55 19.09
CA GLN A 18 -3.87 7.23 19.12
C GLN A 18 -4.20 5.92 18.39
N LEU A 19 -3.54 5.65 17.26
CA LEU A 19 -3.78 4.45 16.46
C LEU A 19 -3.35 3.15 17.15
N LYS A 20 -2.53 3.20 18.21
CA LYS A 20 -2.13 2.01 18.98
C LYS A 20 -3.29 1.30 19.67
N ASP A 21 -4.35 2.03 19.97
CA ASP A 21 -5.55 1.50 20.63
C ASP A 21 -6.57 0.90 19.64
N TYR A 22 -6.29 1.00 18.33
CA TYR A 22 -7.16 0.50 17.27
C TYR A 22 -6.59 -0.77 16.64
N GLU A 23 -7.49 -1.67 16.22
CA GLU A 23 -7.14 -2.76 15.31
C GLU A 23 -7.00 -2.20 13.90
N LEU A 24 -5.85 -2.43 13.26
CA LEU A 24 -5.59 -1.98 11.90
C LEU A 24 -5.57 -3.17 10.95
N ILE A 25 -6.31 -3.06 9.84
CA ILE A 25 -6.33 -4.08 8.80
C ILE A 25 -5.35 -3.65 7.72
N VAL A 26 -4.37 -4.50 7.45
CA VAL A 26 -3.41 -4.32 6.35
C VAL A 26 -3.85 -5.23 5.20
N ASP A 27 -4.18 -4.64 4.06
CA ASP A 27 -4.53 -5.37 2.86
C ASP A 27 -3.76 -4.87 1.64
N SER A 28 -3.63 -5.70 0.61
CA SER A 28 -2.92 -5.36 -0.61
C SER A 28 -3.63 -5.86 -1.86
N ALA A 29 -3.54 -5.08 -2.92
CA ALA A 29 -4.15 -5.39 -4.20
C ALA A 29 -3.13 -5.26 -5.35
N GLU A 30 -3.24 -6.13 -6.35
CA GLU A 30 -2.48 -6.06 -7.59
C GLU A 30 -3.39 -5.57 -8.73
N GLN A 31 -2.99 -4.49 -9.40
CA GLN A 31 -3.67 -3.93 -10.57
C GLN A 31 -2.89 -4.24 -11.84
N PRO A 32 -3.55 -4.76 -12.90
CA PRO A 32 -2.90 -5.00 -14.18
C PRO A 32 -2.45 -3.69 -14.83
N ILE A 33 -1.28 -3.74 -15.44
CA ILE A 33 -0.74 -2.67 -16.28
C ILE A 33 -0.46 -3.19 -17.69
N GLU A 34 -0.30 -2.28 -18.64
CA GLU A 34 0.21 -2.64 -19.96
C GLU A 34 1.60 -3.28 -19.84
N ARG A 35 1.89 -4.23 -20.73
CA ARG A 35 3.20 -4.88 -20.79
C ARG A 35 4.25 -3.82 -21.14
N PRO A 36 5.25 -3.58 -20.26
CA PRO A 36 6.34 -2.66 -20.57
C PRO A 36 7.10 -3.09 -21.83
N LEU A 37 7.65 -2.14 -22.59
CA LEU A 37 8.44 -2.46 -23.79
C LEU A 37 9.82 -2.99 -23.41
N ASP A 38 10.46 -2.39 -22.40
CA ASP A 38 11.77 -2.83 -21.91
C ASP A 38 11.69 -4.19 -21.22
N TYR A 39 12.63 -5.08 -21.56
CA TYR A 39 12.64 -6.45 -21.05
C TYR A 39 12.96 -6.55 -19.55
N GLN A 40 13.80 -5.65 -19.02
CA GLN A 40 14.09 -5.63 -17.58
C GLN A 40 12.87 -5.15 -16.78
N GLU A 41 12.15 -4.16 -17.30
CA GLU A 41 10.89 -3.72 -16.72
C GLU A 41 9.80 -4.79 -16.78
N GLN A 42 9.69 -5.53 -17.88
CA GLN A 42 8.77 -6.67 -17.96
C GLN A 42 9.02 -7.66 -16.83
N LYS A 43 10.27 -8.09 -16.63
CA LYS A 43 10.65 -8.98 -15.52
C LYS A 43 10.30 -8.40 -14.16
N ARG A 44 10.52 -7.08 -13.98
CA ARG A 44 10.27 -6.39 -12.72
C ARG A 44 8.80 -6.39 -12.32
N TYR A 45 7.89 -6.21 -13.29
CA TYR A 45 6.45 -6.06 -13.03
C TYR A 45 5.64 -7.35 -13.24
N PHE A 46 6.23 -8.40 -13.80
CA PHE A 46 5.53 -9.66 -14.08
C PHE A 46 5.21 -10.45 -12.81
N SER A 47 3.94 -10.43 -12.38
CA SER A 47 3.46 -11.22 -11.23
C SER A 47 3.23 -12.67 -11.64
N GLY A 48 3.99 -13.59 -11.04
CA GLY A 48 3.85 -15.03 -11.29
C GLY A 48 2.50 -15.59 -10.85
N LYS A 49 1.91 -15.04 -9.78
CA LYS A 49 0.59 -15.45 -9.26
C LYS A 49 -0.52 -15.01 -10.20
N GLN A 50 -0.50 -13.75 -10.63
CA GLN A 50 -1.53 -13.17 -11.51
C GLN A 50 -1.31 -13.46 -12.99
N LYS A 51 -0.14 -14.02 -13.34
CA LYS A 51 0.33 -14.32 -14.70
C LYS A 51 0.26 -13.12 -15.66
N ARG A 52 0.52 -11.91 -15.15
CA ARG A 52 0.46 -10.66 -15.91
C ARG A 52 1.35 -9.57 -15.27
N HIS A 53 1.61 -8.49 -16.00
CA HIS A 53 2.33 -7.33 -15.46
C HIS A 53 1.39 -6.54 -14.56
N THR A 54 1.83 -6.26 -13.33
CA THR A 54 0.97 -5.62 -12.32
C THR A 54 1.76 -4.64 -11.45
N LEU A 55 1.03 -3.67 -10.91
CA LEU A 55 1.46 -2.86 -9.78
C LEU A 55 0.73 -3.35 -8.52
N LYS A 56 1.44 -3.37 -7.40
CA LYS A 56 0.89 -3.67 -6.09
C LYS A 56 0.74 -2.38 -5.28
N SER A 57 -0.42 -2.27 -4.65
CA SER A 57 -0.73 -1.24 -3.67
C SER A 57 -1.10 -1.88 -2.34
N GLN A 58 -0.77 -1.22 -1.24
CA GLN A 58 -1.11 -1.63 0.11
C GLN A 58 -1.91 -0.52 0.79
N PHE A 59 -2.90 -0.92 1.57
CA PHE A 59 -3.79 -0.04 2.30
C PHE A 59 -3.79 -0.46 3.77
N ILE A 60 -3.77 0.52 4.65
CA ILE A 60 -4.03 0.33 6.07
C ILE A 60 -5.37 1.00 6.36
N VAL A 61 -6.33 0.24 6.85
CA VAL A 61 -7.70 0.71 7.06
C VAL A 61 -8.17 0.39 8.47
N LEU A 62 -9.06 1.23 8.98
CA LEU A 62 -9.81 0.92 10.20
C LEU A 62 -10.84 -0.19 9.93
N PRO A 63 -11.26 -0.93 10.96
CA PRO A 63 -12.28 -1.96 10.83
C PRO A 63 -13.57 -1.37 10.24
N LYS A 64 -14.36 -2.21 9.56
CA LYS A 64 -15.61 -1.80 8.88
C LYS A 64 -15.42 -0.74 7.78
N ALA A 65 -14.19 -0.55 7.29
CA ALA A 65 -13.85 0.43 6.26
C ALA A 65 -14.27 1.86 6.64
N GLU A 66 -14.16 2.20 7.93
CA GLU A 66 -14.51 3.52 8.45
C GLU A 66 -13.59 4.61 7.91
N ASP A 67 -12.29 4.34 7.80
CA ASP A 67 -11.31 5.27 7.25
C ASP A 67 -10.06 4.56 6.69
N ILE A 68 -9.33 5.27 5.83
CA ILE A 68 -8.04 4.86 5.29
C ILE A 68 -6.94 5.62 6.03
N VAL A 69 -6.08 4.88 6.72
CA VAL A 69 -5.00 5.44 7.55
C VAL A 69 -3.76 5.72 6.72
N ASP A 70 -3.36 4.77 5.87
CA ASP A 70 -2.18 4.91 5.01
C ASP A 70 -2.35 4.14 3.70
N VAL A 71 -1.67 4.64 2.66
CA VAL A 71 -1.69 4.06 1.32
C VAL A 71 -0.30 4.09 0.70
N VAL A 72 0.18 2.91 0.30
CA VAL A 72 1.39 2.76 -0.51
C VAL A 72 0.98 2.30 -1.91
N ILE A 73 1.26 3.11 -2.93
CA ILE A 73 0.94 2.79 -4.33
C ILE A 73 2.18 2.56 -5.19
N GLY A 74 2.00 1.83 -6.30
CA GLY A 74 2.98 1.76 -7.39
C GLY A 74 4.20 0.88 -7.11
N LYS A 75 4.12 -0.06 -6.17
CA LYS A 75 5.18 -1.06 -6.00
C LYS A 75 5.09 -2.09 -7.14
N PRO A 76 6.21 -2.70 -7.57
CA PRO A 76 6.15 -3.83 -8.49
C PRO A 76 5.27 -4.96 -7.95
N GLY A 77 4.36 -5.46 -8.78
CA GLY A 77 3.42 -6.53 -8.46
C GLY A 77 4.00 -7.75 -7.73
N PRO A 78 5.16 -8.29 -8.16
CA PRO A 78 5.75 -9.50 -7.56
C PRO A 78 6.25 -9.34 -6.13
N ILE A 79 6.29 -8.12 -5.59
CA ILE A 79 6.78 -7.86 -4.24
C ILE A 79 5.82 -8.49 -3.22
N SER A 80 6.38 -9.19 -2.22
CA SER A 80 5.62 -9.78 -1.12
C SER A 80 5.09 -8.70 -0.18
N ASP A 81 3.91 -8.93 0.41
CA ASP A 81 3.20 -7.92 1.20
C ASP A 81 4.00 -7.48 2.44
N ILE A 82 4.76 -8.41 3.05
CA ILE A 82 5.69 -8.14 4.17
C ILE A 82 6.85 -7.19 3.82
N LYS A 83 7.19 -7.03 2.53
CA LYS A 83 8.23 -6.07 2.10
C LYS A 83 7.67 -4.68 1.88
N ILE A 84 6.35 -4.57 1.72
CA ILE A 84 5.65 -3.29 1.55
C ILE A 84 5.26 -2.75 2.92
N CYS A 85 4.74 -3.62 3.79
CA CYS A 85 4.46 -3.32 5.19
C CYS A 85 5.78 -3.21 5.95
N ARG A 86 6.23 -1.99 6.24
CA ARG A 86 7.50 -1.72 6.93
C ARG A 86 7.28 -0.98 8.23
#